data_AF-A0A7Y9L4G3-F1
#
_entry.id   AF-A0A7Y9L4G3-F1
#
_cell.length_a   1.000
_cell.length_b   1.000
_cell.length_c   1.000
_cell.angle_alpha   90.00
_cell.angle_beta   90.00
_cell.angle_gamma   90.00
#
_symmetry.space_group_name_H-M   'P 1'
#
loop_
_entity.id
_entity.type
_entity.pdbx_description
1 polymer ?
#
loop_
_entity_poly.entity_id
_entity_poly.type
_entity_poly.pdbx_seq_one_letter_code
_entity_poly.pdbx_strand_id
1 'polypeptide(L)' 'MSEDLSDRPPEGSLVRMNGDPDGQVMWVTCSALGEEHDWEGVRNGILCEWTVDGQPQSEVFRPGQLEIVEAASGENSL' A
#
# COMPACT_ATOMS: atom_id res chain seq x y z
N MET A 1 13.14 -9.00 16.50
CA MET A 1 13.52 -8.79 15.09
C MET A 1 12.75 -7.58 14.65
N SER A 2 13.42 -6.50 14.26
CA SER A 2 12.72 -5.36 13.64
C SER A 2 12.30 -5.82 12.25
N GLU A 3 11.01 -5.86 11.96
CA GLU A 3 10.53 -6.08 10.60
C GLU A 3 11.11 -4.97 9.72
N ASP A 4 11.95 -5.35 8.76
CA ASP A 4 12.49 -4.43 7.78
C ASP A 4 11.36 -4.12 6.80
N LEU A 5 10.71 -2.96 6.99
CA LEU A 5 9.61 -2.48 6.15
C LEU A 5 10.11 -1.64 4.96
N SER A 6 11.43 -1.66 4.66
CA SER A 6 12.00 -0.84 3.58
C SER A 6 11.51 -1.21 2.17
N ASP A 7 10.90 -2.39 2.02
CA ASP A 7 10.27 -2.86 0.78
C ASP A 7 8.79 -2.50 0.65
N ARG A 8 8.24 -1.75 1.62
CA ARG A 8 6.83 -1.34 1.66
C ARG A 8 6.70 0.16 1.45
N PRO A 9 5.75 0.58 0.60
CA PRO A 9 5.34 1.97 0.54
C PRO A 9 4.86 2.49 1.91
N PRO A 10 5.26 3.70 2.34
CA PRO A 10 4.74 4.31 3.56
C PRO A 10 3.24 4.57 3.50
N GLU A 11 2.56 4.53 4.64
CA GLU A 11 1.17 4.98 4.78
C GLU A 11 1.01 6.42 4.30
N GLY A 12 -0.11 6.69 3.63
CA GLY A 12 -0.39 7.97 2.99
C GLY A 12 0.23 8.15 1.60
N SER A 13 1.07 7.23 1.14
CA SER A 13 1.61 7.27 -0.23
C SER A 13 0.55 6.86 -1.25
N LEU A 14 0.64 7.43 -2.45
CA LEU A 14 -0.06 6.94 -3.63
C LEU A 14 0.79 5.89 -4.33
N VAL A 15 0.16 4.77 -4.67
CA VAL A 15 0.82 3.62 -5.27
C VAL A 15 0.02 3.07 -6.44
N ARG A 16 0.66 2.21 -7.23
CA ARG A 16 0.05 1.47 -8.33
C ARG A 16 0.76 0.13 -8.51
N MET A 17 0.13 -0.83 -9.17
CA MET A 17 0.78 -2.11 -9.49
C MET A 17 2.02 -1.91 -10.37
N ASN A 18 3.09 -2.63 -10.01
CA ASN A 18 4.31 -2.69 -10.81
C ASN A 18 4.03 -3.22 -12.22
N GLY A 19 4.55 -2.51 -13.22
CA GLY A 19 4.43 -2.89 -14.63
C GLY A 19 3.11 -2.49 -15.30
N ASP A 20 2.23 -1.76 -14.60
CA ASP A 20 0.99 -1.21 -15.15
C ASP A 20 0.99 0.33 -15.07
N PRO A 21 1.60 1.04 -16.05
CA PRO A 21 1.74 2.50 -16.02
C PRO A 21 0.44 3.27 -16.24
N ASP A 22 -0.66 2.60 -16.59
CA ASP A 22 -2.00 3.17 -16.72
C ASP A 22 -2.98 2.59 -15.67
N GLY A 23 -2.46 1.76 -14.76
CA GLY A 23 -3.22 1.08 -13.72
C GLY A 23 -3.80 2.01 -12.65
N GLN A 24 -4.66 1.44 -11.83
CA GLN A 24 -5.34 2.14 -10.74
C GLN A 24 -4.33 2.71 -9.73
N VAL A 25 -4.47 4.01 -9.44
CA VAL A 25 -3.76 4.68 -8.34
C VAL A 25 -4.54 4.48 -7.04
N MET A 26 -3.84 4.06 -5.99
CA MET A 26 -4.43 3.69 -4.71
C MET A 26 -3.69 4.38 -3.57
N TRP A 27 -4.39 4.64 -2.46
CA TRP A 27 -3.80 5.13 -1.23
C TRP A 27 -3.40 3.97 -0.34
N VAL A 28 -2.18 4.01 0.19
CA VAL A 28 -1.74 3.08 1.23
C VAL A 28 -2.33 3.51 2.56
N THR A 29 -3.27 2.72 3.09
CA THR A 29 -3.90 2.98 4.40
C THR A 29 -3.28 2.19 5.53
N CYS A 30 -2.66 1.05 5.22
CA CYS A 30 -1.82 0.31 6.17
C CYS A 30 -0.64 -0.34 5.44
N SER A 31 0.59 0.03 5.82
CA SER A 31 1.81 -0.47 5.18
C SER A 31 2.14 -1.92 5.55
N ALA A 32 1.68 -2.38 6.71
CA ALA A 32 1.87 -3.73 7.21
C ALA A 32 0.70 -4.12 8.12
N LEU A 33 -0.17 -5.01 7.64
CA LEU A 33 -1.29 -5.52 8.44
C LEU A 33 -0.86 -6.39 9.63
N GLY A 34 0.40 -6.81 9.70
CA GLY A 34 0.94 -7.68 10.74
C GLY A 34 0.89 -9.17 10.36
N GLU A 35 1.79 -9.95 10.96
CA GLU A 35 1.96 -11.39 10.66
C GLU A 35 0.74 -12.26 10.99
N GLU A 36 -0.17 -11.80 11.83
CA GLU A 36 -1.40 -12.52 12.21
C GLU A 36 -2.54 -12.34 11.20
N HIS A 37 -2.40 -11.39 10.26
CA HIS A 37 -3.38 -11.13 9.23
C HIS A 37 -2.98 -11.84 7.93
N ASP A 38 -3.76 -12.86 7.56
CA ASP A 38 -3.72 -13.56 6.27
C ASP A 38 -4.99 -13.22 5.49
N TRP A 39 -4.83 -12.46 4.41
CA TRP A 39 -5.91 -12.07 3.51
C TRP A 39 -5.73 -12.76 2.17
N GLU A 40 -6.58 -13.72 1.84
CA GLU A 40 -6.54 -14.46 0.57
C GLU A 40 -5.13 -15.03 0.22
N GLY A 41 -4.38 -15.47 1.23
CA GLY A 41 -3.02 -15.97 1.05
C GLY A 41 -1.95 -14.88 0.98
N VAL A 42 -2.28 -13.66 1.39
CA VAL A 42 -1.35 -12.54 1.60
C VAL A 42 -1.18 -12.33 3.10
N ARG A 43 -0.07 -12.84 3.64
CA ARG A 43 0.30 -12.64 5.04
C ARG A 43 1.04 -11.33 5.22
N ASN A 44 0.66 -10.53 6.23
CA ASN A 44 1.28 -9.24 6.52
C ASN A 44 1.31 -8.32 5.28
N GLY A 45 0.19 -8.23 4.56
CA GLY A 45 0.10 -7.44 3.33
C GLY A 45 0.04 -5.92 3.56
N ILE A 46 -0.02 -5.20 2.45
CA ILE A 46 -0.22 -3.75 2.38
C ILE A 46 -1.69 -3.51 2.03
N LEU A 47 -2.44 -2.84 2.90
CA LEU A 47 -3.82 -2.45 2.61
C LEU A 47 -3.82 -1.16 1.80
N CYS A 48 -4.47 -1.20 0.64
CA CYS A 48 -4.67 -0.04 -0.21
C CYS A 48 -6.16 0.20 -0.44
N GLU A 49 -6.53 1.48 -0.58
CA GLU A 49 -7.90 1.92 -0.84
C GLU A 49 -7.97 2.87 -2.03
N TRP A 50 -9.09 2.83 -2.75
CA TRP A 50 -9.38 3.77 -3.84
C TRP A 50 -10.90 3.91 -4.00
N THR A 51 -11.33 4.75 -4.94
CA THR A 51 -12.75 4.98 -5.21
C THR A 51 -13.06 4.69 -6.68
N VAL A 52 -14.14 3.93 -6.92
CA VAL A 52 -14.69 3.65 -8.26
C VAL A 52 -16.15 4.07 -8.24
N ASP A 53 -16.55 4.97 -9.15
CA ASP A 53 -17.92 5.50 -9.24
C ASP A 53 -18.50 6.00 -7.90
N GLY A 54 -17.63 6.63 -7.08
CA GLY A 54 -17.98 7.13 -5.76
C GLY A 54 -18.12 6.06 -4.66
N GLN A 55 -17.83 4.80 -4.96
CA GLN A 55 -17.82 3.70 -4.00
C GLN A 55 -16.40 3.36 -3.55
N PRO A 56 -16.15 3.23 -2.24
CA PRO A 56 -14.84 2.83 -1.72
C PRO A 56 -14.53 1.38 -2.12
N GLN A 57 -13.29 1.15 -2.51
CA GLN A 57 -12.70 -0.16 -2.82
C GLN A 57 -11.45 -0.35 -1.97
N SER A 58 -11.12 -1.59 -1.68
CA SER A 58 -9.93 -1.94 -0.89
C SER A 58 -9.36 -3.29 -1.32
N GLU A 59 -8.04 -3.40 -1.33
CA GLU A 59 -7.34 -4.65 -1.63
C GLU A 59 -6.02 -4.76 -0.86
N VAL A 60 -5.58 -5.99 -0.60
CA VAL A 60 -4.35 -6.29 0.12
C VAL A 60 -3.29 -6.81 -0.85
N PHE A 61 -2.15 -6.13 -0.89
CA PHE A 61 -1.05 -6.43 -1.80
C PHE A 61 0.15 -7.01 -1.06
N ARG A 62 0.96 -7.80 -1.76
CA ARG A 62 2.25 -8.27 -1.23
C ARG A 62 3.31 -7.16 -1.36
N PRO A 63 4.27 -7.09 -0.44
CA PRO A 63 5.47 -6.28 -0.62
C PRO A 63 6.13 -6.57 -1.98
N GLY A 64 6.62 -5.52 -2.64
CA GLY A 64 7.22 -5.59 -3.98
C GLY A 64 6.23 -5.67 -5.16
N GLN A 65 4.91 -5.68 -4.94
CA GLN A 65 3.93 -5.60 -6.04
C GLN A 65 3.58 -4.17 -6.47
N LEU A 66 4.00 -3.16 -5.70
CA LEU A 66 3.58 -1.78 -5.85
C LEU A 66 4.77 -0.85 -6.14
N GLU A 67 4.56 0.14 -6.99
CA GLU A 67 5.43 1.30 -7.17
C GLU A 67 4.79 2.54 -6.52
N ILE A 68 5.62 3.44 -5.98
CA ILE A 68 5.17 4.72 -5.45
C ILE A 68 4.99 5.69 -6.62
N VAL A 69 3.77 6.21 -6.77
CA VAL A 69 3.43 7.29 -7.71
C VAL A 69 3.69 8.65 -7.04
N GLU A 70 3.28 8.79 -5.78
CA GLU A 70 3.53 9.97 -4.95
C GLU A 70 3.83 9.51 -3.53
N ALA A 71 5.01 9.87 -3.01
CA ALA A 71 5.37 9.53 -1.65
C ALA A 71 4.55 10.36 -0.66
N ALA A 72 4.17 9.77 0.48
CA ALA A 72 3.60 10.53 1.58
C ALA A 72 4.50 11.75 1.85
N SER A 73 3.93 12.95 1.73
CA SER A 73 4.63 14.18 2.06
C SER A 73 5.01 14.10 3.52
N GLY A 74 6.30 13.87 3.78
CA GLY A 74 6.84 13.88 5.13
C GLY A 74 6.73 15.29 5.69
N GLU A 75 5.59 15.66 6.24
CA GLU A 75 5.52 16.70 7.26
C GLU A 75 6.08 16.13 8.56
N ASN A 76 7.39 15.86 8.52
CA ASN A 76 8.21 15.81 9.71
C ASN A 76 9.01 17.12 9.70
N SER A 77 8.37 18.19 10.17
CA SER A 77 9.02 19.46 10.49
C SER A 77 8.25 20.15 11.61
N LEU A 78 8.50 19.72 12.86
CA LEU A 78 9.00 20.54 13.98
C LEU A 78 8.93 19.77 15.31
#